data_AF-A0A351IYL4-F1
#
_entry.id   AF-A0A351IYL4-F1
#
_cell.length_a   1.000
_cell.length_b   1.000
_cell.length_c   1.000
_cell.angle_alpha   90.00
_cell.angle_beta   90.00
_cell.angle_gamma   90.00
#
_symmetry.space_group_name_H-M   'P 1'
#
loop_
_entity.id
_entity.type
_entity.pdbx_description
1 polymer ?
#
loop_
_entity_poly.entity_id
_entity_poly.type
_entity_poly.pdbx_seq_one_letter_code
_entity_poly.pdbx_strand_id
1 'polypeptide(L)'
;SSLQNIGPFVVLFAGLDGMNTDQLRSAGDRLKDTYANIISILYSKEAGKVTLVAMCGKEAVTKGAHAGNIVKSIAPILGGGGGGRPDSAVS
;
A
#
# COMPACT_ATOMS: atom_id res chain seq x y z
N SER A 1 10.50 -8.78 -0.33
CA SER A 1 9.94 -7.52 -0.85
C SER A 1 10.55 -7.22 -2.22
N SER A 2 9.89 -6.43 -3.07
CA SER A 2 10.44 -5.97 -4.34
C SER A 2 10.23 -4.45 -4.45
N LEU A 3 11.31 -3.71 -4.70
CA LEU A 3 11.29 -2.28 -5.02
C LEU A 3 11.55 -2.16 -6.51
N GLN A 4 10.66 -1.52 -7.25
CA GLN A 4 10.75 -1.41 -8.70
C GLN A 4 10.40 0.00 -9.17
N ASN A 5 11.09 0.47 -10.21
CA ASN A 5 10.70 1.68 -10.91
C ASN A 5 9.67 1.30 -11.98
N ILE A 6 8.46 1.84 -11.89
CA ILE A 6 7.39 1.65 -12.88
C ILE A 6 6.99 3.03 -13.39
N GLY A 7 7.49 3.37 -14.58
CA GLY A 7 7.33 4.72 -15.13
C GLY A 7 7.85 5.78 -14.14
N PRO A 8 7.03 6.77 -13.73
CA PRO A 8 7.47 7.82 -12.81
C PRO A 8 7.41 7.42 -11.32
N PHE A 9 7.00 6.20 -11.00
CA PHE A 9 6.76 5.72 -9.64
C PHE A 9 7.85 4.79 -9.15
N VAL A 10 8.18 4.91 -7.87
CA VAL A 10 8.88 3.86 -7.13
C VAL A 10 7.81 2.99 -6.48
N VAL A 11 7.76 1.71 -6.81
CA VAL A 11 6.73 0.79 -6.31
C VAL A 11 7.37 -0.22 -5.36
N LEU A 12 6.85 -0.31 -4.14
CA LEU A 12 7.26 -1.30 -3.16
C LEU A 12 6.11 -2.27 -2.88
N PHE A 13 6.34 -3.56 -3.09
CA PHE A 13 5.46 -4.63 -2.59
C PHE A 13 6.19 -5.45 -1.53
N ALA A 14 5.65 -5.54 -0.31
CA ALA A 14 6.30 -6.21 0.81
C ALA A 14 5.32 -6.86 1.78
N GLY A 15 5.64 -8.09 2.19
CA GLY A 15 4.99 -8.78 3.31
C GLY A 15 5.72 -8.48 4.62
N LEU A 16 4.96 -8.21 5.67
CA LEU A 16 5.40 -7.89 7.02
C LEU A 16 4.54 -8.71 8.00
N ASP A 17 4.73 -10.03 7.98
CA ASP A 17 3.91 -10.96 8.76
C ASP A 17 3.99 -10.67 10.26
N GLY A 18 2.84 -10.80 10.93
CA GLY A 18 2.71 -10.51 12.37
C GLY A 18 2.55 -9.02 12.71
N MET A 19 2.56 -8.12 11.72
CA MET A 19 2.19 -6.72 11.94
C MET A 19 0.68 -6.53 11.85
N ASN A 20 0.13 -5.72 12.75
CA ASN A 20 -1.25 -5.25 12.66
C ASN A 20 -1.39 -4.07 11.69
N THR A 21 -2.63 -3.67 11.40
CA THR A 21 -2.94 -2.59 10.45
C THR A 21 -2.25 -1.26 10.77
N ASP A 22 -2.14 -0.88 12.03
CA ASP A 22 -1.55 0.40 12.45
C ASP A 22 -0.03 0.38 12.28
N GLN A 23 0.61 -0.76 12.52
CA GLN A 23 2.03 -0.97 12.26
C GLN A 23 2.34 -0.91 10.76
N LEU A 24 1.50 -1.55 9.93
CA LEU A 24 1.62 -1.45 8.47
C LEU A 24 1.44 -0.02 7.97
N ARG A 25 0.45 0.72 8.49
CA ARG A 25 0.24 2.15 8.17
C ARG A 25 1.46 2.97 8.55
N SER A 26 1.98 2.79 9.76
CA SER A 26 3.16 3.51 10.24
C SER A 26 4.40 3.22 9.37
N ALA A 27 4.58 1.98 8.90
CA ALA A 27 5.64 1.64 7.97
C ALA A 27 5.46 2.35 6.61
N GLY A 28 4.24 2.35 6.08
CA GLY A 28 3.90 3.07 4.85
C GLY A 28 4.04 4.59 4.95
N ASP A 29 3.71 5.17 6.11
CA ASP A 29 3.90 6.60 6.39
C ASP A 29 5.39 7.00 6.37
N ARG A 30 6.26 6.18 6.97
CA ARG A 30 7.73 6.42 6.89
C ARG A 30 8.25 6.35 5.45
N LEU A 31 7.66 5.49 4.63
CA LEU A 31 8.05 5.34 3.23
C LEU A 31 7.67 6.57 2.40
N LYS A 32 6.45 7.11 2.56
CA LYS A 32 6.05 8.35 1.85
C LYS A 32 6.84 9.58 2.31
N ASP A 33 7.31 9.60 3.57
CA ASP A 33 8.16 10.67 4.09
C ASP A 33 9.57 10.62 3.49
N THR A 34 10.04 9.41 3.12
CA THR A 34 11.35 9.19 2.49
C THR A 34 11.31 9.38 0.97
N TYR A 35 10.24 8.93 0.32
CA TYR A 35 10.12 8.87 -1.14
C TYR A 35 8.81 9.51 -1.61
N ALA A 36 8.88 10.74 -2.14
CA ALA A 36 7.69 11.50 -2.53
C ALA A 36 6.86 10.82 -3.65
N ASN A 37 7.50 10.07 -4.55
CA ASN A 37 6.89 9.37 -5.69
C ASN A 37 6.62 7.88 -5.44
N ILE A 38 6.61 7.44 -4.17
CA ILE A 38 6.39 6.03 -3.83
C ILE A 38 4.93 5.60 -3.93
N ILE A 39 4.72 4.35 -4.33
CA ILE A 39 3.50 3.58 -4.13
C ILE A 39 3.90 2.34 -3.33
N SER A 40 3.56 2.28 -2.05
CA SER A 40 3.83 1.10 -1.22
C SER A 40 2.56 0.29 -1.03
N ILE A 41 2.66 -1.01 -1.22
CA ILE A 41 1.63 -2.00 -0.93
C ILE A 41 2.24 -2.97 0.08
N LEU A 42 1.82 -2.82 1.33
CA LEU A 42 2.28 -3.63 2.45
C LEU A 42 1.19 -4.59 2.85
N TYR A 43 1.55 -5.81 3.20
CA TYR A 43 0.58 -6.79 3.68
C TYR A 43 1.09 -7.55 4.89
N SER A 44 0.17 -8.05 5.69
CA SER A 44 0.44 -8.99 6.78
C SER A 44 -0.58 -10.12 6.69
N LYS A 45 -0.11 -11.34 6.95
CA LYS A 45 -0.96 -12.51 7.08
C LYS A 45 -1.10 -12.88 8.55
N GLU A 46 -2.33 -12.94 9.04
CA GLU A 46 -2.65 -13.33 10.41
C GLU A 46 -3.89 -14.22 10.43
N ALA A 47 -3.81 -15.37 11.12
CA ALA A 47 -4.92 -16.31 11.29
C ALA A 47 -5.70 -16.65 9.99
N GLY A 48 -4.98 -16.75 8.86
CA GLY A 48 -5.58 -17.06 7.55
C GLY A 48 -6.21 -15.88 6.81
N LYS A 49 -6.23 -14.69 7.42
CA LYS A 49 -6.65 -13.43 6.79
C LYS A 49 -5.42 -12.64 6.32
N VAL A 50 -5.52 -12.02 5.15
CA VAL A 50 -4.52 -11.07 4.66
C VAL A 50 -5.07 -9.66 4.82
N THR A 51 -4.30 -8.79 5.46
CA THR A 51 -4.56 -7.35 5.54
C THR A 51 -3.58 -6.62 4.64
N LEU A 52 -4.08 -5.72 3.80
CA LEU A 52 -3.31 -4.85 2.93
C LEU A 52 -3.39 -3.39 3.38
N VAL A 53 -2.29 -2.68 3.28
CA VAL A 53 -2.23 -1.22 3.38
C VAL A 53 -1.51 -0.70 2.13
N ALA A 54 -2.19 0.17 1.38
CA ALA A 54 -1.57 0.90 0.29
C ALA A 54 -1.36 2.36 0.71
N MET A 55 -0.16 2.89 0.46
CA MET A 55 0.18 4.30 0.68
C MET A 55 0.81 4.87 -0.58
N CYS A 56 0.40 6.08 -0.95
CA CYS A 56 0.95 6.82 -2.07
C CYS A 56 1.59 8.11 -1.55
N GLY A 57 2.85 8.34 -1.91
CA GLY A 57 3.52 9.61 -1.63
C GLY A 57 2.87 10.79 -2.35
N LYS A 58 3.12 12.01 -1.86
CA LYS A 58 2.45 13.22 -2.37
C LYS A 58 2.63 13.39 -3.88
N GLU A 59 3.85 13.19 -4.39
CA GLU A 59 4.13 13.30 -5.83
C GLU A 59 3.49 12.16 -6.61
N ALA A 60 3.43 10.95 -6.06
CA ALA A 60 2.74 9.83 -6.68
C ALA A 60 1.25 10.14 -6.87
N VAL A 61 0.59 10.70 -5.83
CA VAL A 61 -0.81 11.13 -5.89
C VAL A 61 -1.00 12.23 -6.94
N THR A 62 -0.12 13.24 -6.97
CA THR A 62 -0.17 14.30 -8.01
C THR A 62 -0.04 13.74 -9.42
N LYS A 63 0.74 12.67 -9.62
CA LYS A 63 0.90 11.96 -10.89
C LYS A 63 -0.21 10.94 -11.19
N GLY A 64 -1.26 10.90 -10.37
CA GLY A 64 -2.47 10.08 -10.61
C GLY A 64 -2.49 8.73 -9.90
N ALA A 65 -1.50 8.41 -9.06
CA ALA A 65 -1.58 7.22 -8.22
C ALA A 65 -2.73 7.36 -7.20
N HIS A 66 -3.46 6.27 -6.96
CA HIS A 66 -4.60 6.27 -6.05
C HIS A 66 -4.64 4.99 -5.21
N ALA A 67 -4.25 5.08 -3.94
CA ALA A 67 -4.20 3.95 -3.01
C ALA A 67 -5.53 3.21 -2.91
N GLY A 68 -6.66 3.94 -2.80
CA GLY A 68 -8.00 3.35 -2.78
C GLY A 68 -8.33 2.48 -3.99
N ASN A 69 -7.90 2.87 -5.21
CA ASN A 69 -8.16 2.10 -6.42
C ASN A 69 -7.28 0.84 -6.45
N ILE A 70 -6.02 0.97 -6.05
CA ILE A 70 -5.09 -0.17 -5.94
C ILE A 70 -5.66 -1.23 -5.01
N VAL A 71 -6.09 -0.85 -3.81
CA VAL A 71 -6.69 -1.79 -2.85
C VAL A 71 -7.97 -2.41 -3.40
N LYS A 72 -8.86 -1.62 -4.02
CA LYS A 72 -10.09 -2.14 -4.63
C LYS A 72 -9.82 -3.16 -5.74
N SER A 73 -8.69 -3.06 -6.44
CA SER A 73 -8.30 -4.05 -7.45
C SER A 73 -7.71 -5.33 -6.85
N ILE A 74 -6.99 -5.24 -5.73
CA ILE A 74 -6.28 -6.39 -5.14
C ILE A 74 -7.15 -7.15 -4.14
N ALA A 75 -7.88 -6.46 -3.26
CA ALA A 75 -8.58 -7.08 -2.14
C ALA A 75 -9.61 -8.17 -2.56
N PRO A 76 -10.37 -8.03 -3.66
CA PRO A 76 -11.26 -9.09 -4.12
C PRO A 76 -10.54 -10.39 -4.48
N ILE A 77 -9.31 -10.32 -4.99
CA ILE A 77 -8.48 -11.49 -5.33
C ILE A 77 -8.12 -12.28 -4.05
N LEU A 78 -8.03 -11.60 -2.91
CA LEU A 78 -7.75 -12.19 -1.60
C LEU A 78 -9.03 -12.59 -0.84
N GLY A 79 -10.21 -12.52 -1.48
CA GLY A 79 -11.50 -12.83 -0.85
C GLY A 79 -12.01 -11.75 0.11
N GLY A 80 -11.48 -10.53 0.02
CA GLY A 80 -11.86 -9.39 0.85
C GLY A 80 -12.42 -8.20 0.08
N GLY A 81 -12.64 -7.10 0.79
CA GLY A 81 -13.01 -5.80 0.24
C GLY A 81 -11.97 -4.75 0.63
N GLY A 82 -12.25 -3.48 0.38
CA GLY A 82 -11.35 -2.41 0.82
C GLY A 82 -11.57 -1.09 0.09
N GLY A 83 -10.86 -0.07 0.56
CA GLY A 83 -10.93 1.26 -0.02
C GLY A 83 -10.21 2.31 0.81
N GLY A 84 -10.29 3.55 0.35
CA GLY A 84 -9.65 4.66 1.01
C GLY A 84 -9.51 5.86 0.11
N ARG A 85 -8.63 6.76 0.54
CA ARG A 85 -8.30 8.01 -0.15
C ARG A 85 -7.23 7.77 -1.22
N PRO A 86 -6.90 8.78 -2.04
CA PRO A 86 -5.80 8.69 -2.99
C PRO A 86 -4.44 8.39 -2.33
N ASP A 87 -4.22 8.91 -1.11
CA ASP A 87 -2.95 8.80 -0.39
C ASP A 87 -2.83 7.55 0.50
N SER A 88 -3.95 6.98 0.95
CA SER A 88 -3.96 5.82 1.85
C SER A 88 -5.22 4.99 1.72
N ALA A 89 -5.07 3.66 1.79
CA ALA A 89 -6.19 2.71 1.76
C ALA A 89 -5.86 1.42 2.49
N VAL A 90 -6.91 0.69 2.88
CA VAL A 90 -6.83 -0.59 3.59
C VAL A 90 -7.85 -1.56 3.03
N SER A 91 -7.51 -2.86 3.01
CA SER A 91 -8.43 -3.96 2.73
C SER A 91 -9.24 -4.37 3.94
#